data_AF-A0A842WSB6-F1
#
_entry.id   AF-A0A842WSB6-F1
#
_cell.length_a   1.000
_cell.length_b   1.000
_cell.length_c   1.000
_cell.angle_alpha   90.00
_cell.angle_beta   90.00
_cell.angle_gamma   90.00
#
_symmetry.space_group_name_H-M   'P 1'
#
loop_
_entity.id
_entity.type
_entity.pdbx_description
1 polymer ?
#
loop_
_entity_poly.entity_id
_entity_poly.type
_entity_poly.pdbx_seq_one_letter_code
_entity_poly.pdbx_strand_id
1 'polypeptide(L)'
;MTFLIDPPLLFSFGFISYFIGAKLSDKTSLPVGKILAIFSLITIIFTSTSLYLNMAYMDWFWMPFSPVVTSGKDLMINSGIFAFESINTAGLIDALAAIQIALYPLWIYFGIRFYNWRQK
;
A
#
# COMPACT_ATOMS: atom_id res chain seq x y z
N MET A 1 2.25 -10.97 5.69
CA MET A 1 1.16 -10.34 4.92
C MET A 1 1.32 -8.84 4.96
N THR A 2 2.01 -8.27 3.99
CA THR A 2 1.94 -6.82 3.72
C THR A 2 0.47 -6.44 3.49
N PHE A 3 -0.33 -7.39 3.01
CA PHE A 3 -1.80 -7.38 2.98
C PHE A 3 -2.52 -6.89 4.25
N LEU A 4 -2.07 -7.28 5.44
CA LEU A 4 -2.71 -6.86 6.70
C LEU A 4 -2.28 -5.47 7.13
N ILE A 5 -1.09 -5.05 6.70
CA ILE A 5 -0.51 -3.74 7.00
C ILE A 5 -1.01 -2.69 6.00
N ASP A 6 -1.37 -3.09 4.78
CA ASP A 6 -1.81 -2.16 3.74
C ASP A 6 -3.04 -1.34 4.15
N PRO A 7 -4.13 -1.91 4.73
CA PRO A 7 -5.28 -1.12 5.14
C PRO A 7 -4.95 0.00 6.14
N PRO A 8 -4.30 -0.27 7.30
CA PRO A 8 -3.93 0.80 8.22
C PRO A 8 -2.91 1.76 7.61
N LEU A 9 -1.96 1.28 6.81
CA LEU A 9 -0.94 2.12 6.18
C LEU A 9 -1.55 3.09 5.15
N LEU A 10 -2.43 2.60 4.27
CA LEU A 10 -3.14 3.40 3.27
C LEU A 10 -4.11 4.39 3.93
N PHE A 11 -4.81 3.96 4.98
CA PHE A 11 -5.60 4.87 5.79
C PHE A 11 -4.73 6.01 6.37
N SER A 12 -3.58 5.66 6.96
CA SER A 12 -2.63 6.64 7.50
C SER A 12 -2.11 7.58 6.41
N PHE A 13 -1.79 7.10 5.21
CA PHE A 13 -1.38 7.97 4.11
C PHE A 13 -2.47 8.95 3.72
N GLY A 14 -3.72 8.50 3.54
CA GLY A 14 -4.84 9.40 3.25
C GLY A 14 -5.01 10.49 4.31
N PHE A 15 -4.92 10.13 5.59
CA PHE A 15 -5.00 11.07 6.70
C PHE A 15 -3.83 12.06 6.72
N ILE A 16 -2.59 11.56 6.65
CA ILE A 16 -1.36 12.37 6.73
C ILE A 16 -1.27 13.32 5.53
N SER A 17 -1.62 12.86 4.33
CA SER A 17 -1.63 13.72 3.13
C SER A 17 -2.51 14.95 3.33
N TYR A 18 -3.74 14.78 3.81
CA TYR A 18 -4.64 15.90 4.06
C TYR A 18 -4.24 16.76 5.26
N PHE A 19 -3.66 16.16 6.30
CA PHE A 19 -3.05 16.89 7.41
C PHE A 19 -1.90 17.81 6.94
N ILE A 20 -1.01 17.31 6.09
CA ILE A 20 0.08 18.11 5.49
C ILE A 20 -0.52 19.20 4.58
N GLY A 21 -1.51 18.83 3.75
CA GLY A 21 -2.19 19.77 2.87
C GLY A 21 -2.80 20.96 3.62
N ALA A 22 -3.46 20.70 4.76
CA ALA A 22 -4.03 21.76 5.59
C ALA A 22 -2.96 22.66 6.24
N LYS A 23 -1.79 22.13 6.60
CA LYS A 23 -0.68 22.95 7.12
C LYS A 23 -0.03 23.84 6.06
N LEU A 24 -0.27 23.55 4.78
CA LEU A 24 0.32 24.26 3.65
C LEU A 24 -0.69 25.14 2.90
N SER A 25 -1.97 25.15 3.30
CA SER A 25 -3.02 25.92 2.63
C SER A 25 -2.71 27.41 2.56
N ASP A 26 -2.05 27.95 3.59
CA ASP A 26 -1.73 29.38 3.66
C ASP A 26 -0.51 29.76 2.80
N LYS A 27 0.25 28.76 2.34
CA LYS A 27 1.48 28.94 1.57
C LYS A 27 1.32 28.67 0.08
N THR A 28 0.26 27.98 -0.32
CA THR A 28 0.02 27.62 -1.72
C THR A 28 -1.46 27.39 -2.00
N SER A 29 -1.90 27.77 -3.20
CA SER A 29 -3.24 27.45 -3.71
C SER A 29 -3.35 26.01 -4.25
N LEU A 30 -2.24 25.26 -4.29
CA LEU A 30 -2.23 23.90 -4.81
C LEU A 30 -2.95 22.94 -3.85
N PRO A 31 -3.69 21.94 -4.37
CA PRO A 31 -4.37 20.94 -3.54
C PRO A 31 -3.39 19.87 -3.05
N VAL A 32 -2.39 20.27 -2.26
CA VAL A 32 -1.25 19.44 -1.83
C VAL A 32 -1.71 18.12 -1.21
N GLY A 33 -2.73 18.14 -0.35
CA GLY A 33 -3.23 16.92 0.29
C GLY A 33 -3.81 15.91 -0.70
N LYS A 34 -4.50 16.38 -1.75
CA LYS A 34 -5.00 15.51 -2.82
C LYS A 34 -3.86 14.95 -3.67
N ILE A 35 -2.88 15.80 -4.01
CA ILE A 35 -1.72 15.39 -4.80
C ILE A 35 -0.93 14.31 -4.07
N LEU A 36 -0.62 14.51 -2.79
CA LEU A 36 0.09 13.53 -1.97
C LEU A 36 -0.70 12.22 -1.84
N ALA A 37 -2.00 12.28 -1.61
CA ALA A 37 -2.82 11.08 -1.49
C ALA A 37 -2.84 10.26 -2.80
N ILE A 38 -2.98 10.92 -3.95
CA ILE A 38 -2.94 10.28 -5.27
C ILE A 38 -1.54 9.70 -5.54
N PHE A 39 -0.49 10.47 -5.23
CA PHE A 39 0.88 10.02 -5.40
C PHE A 39 1.16 8.76 -4.57
N SER A 40 0.83 8.78 -3.28
CA SER A 40 0.97 7.60 -2.40
C SER A 40 0.18 6.40 -2.90
N LEU A 41 -1.06 6.59 -3.38
CA LEU A 41 -1.87 5.52 -3.96
C LEU A 41 -1.18 4.87 -5.16
N ILE A 42 -0.73 5.68 -6.11
CA ILE A 42 -0.08 5.21 -7.34
C ILE A 42 1.22 4.48 -6.99
N THR A 43 2.05 5.06 -6.11
CA THR A 43 3.30 4.43 -5.68
C THR A 43 3.03 3.07 -5.05
N ILE A 44 2.05 2.94 -4.16
CA ILE A 44 1.77 1.66 -3.49
C ILE A 44 1.18 0.64 -4.45
N ILE A 45 0.22 1.01 -5.32
CA ILE A 45 -0.29 0.10 -6.35
C ILE A 45 0.87 -0.40 -7.23
N PHE A 46 1.74 0.50 -7.68
CA PHE A 46 2.87 0.16 -8.53
C PHE A 46 3.84 -0.78 -7.80
N THR A 47 4.29 -0.42 -6.59
CA THR A 47 5.22 -1.24 -5.81
C THR A 47 4.62 -2.60 -5.45
N SER A 48 3.39 -2.64 -4.94
CA SER A 48 2.69 -3.88 -4.60
C SER A 48 2.53 -4.78 -5.82
N THR A 49 2.05 -4.25 -6.95
CA THR A 49 1.89 -5.06 -8.18
C THR A 49 3.23 -5.59 -8.68
N SER A 50 4.27 -4.76 -8.65
CA SER A 50 5.61 -5.12 -9.13
C SER A 50 6.26 -6.21 -8.27
N LEU A 51 6.13 -6.10 -6.95
CA LEU A 51 6.59 -7.13 -6.01
C LEU A 51 5.81 -8.43 -6.18
N TYR A 52 4.49 -8.33 -6.33
CA TYR A 52 3.63 -9.50 -6.49
C TYR A 52 3.99 -10.32 -7.73
N LEU A 53 4.28 -9.63 -8.82
CA LEU A 53 4.67 -10.23 -10.09
C LEU A 53 6.16 -10.59 -10.17
N ASN A 54 6.91 -10.44 -9.08
CA ASN A 54 8.36 -10.68 -9.02
C ASN A 54 9.14 -9.98 -10.15
N MET A 55 8.83 -8.71 -10.38
CA MET A 55 9.54 -7.90 -11.38
C MET A 55 10.99 -7.66 -10.94
N ALA A 56 11.97 -8.00 -11.80
CA ALA A 56 13.39 -7.95 -11.46
C ALA A 56 13.89 -6.57 -10.96
N TYR A 57 13.30 -5.47 -11.44
CA TYR A 57 13.66 -4.13 -10.95
C TYR A 57 13.22 -3.85 -9.50
N MET A 58 12.44 -4.74 -8.88
CA MET A 58 12.06 -4.69 -7.48
C MET A 58 12.89 -5.64 -6.60
N ASP A 59 13.92 -6.31 -7.14
CA ASP A 59 14.70 -7.25 -6.36
C ASP A 59 15.41 -6.59 -5.17
N TRP A 60 15.88 -5.35 -5.35
CA TRP A 60 16.49 -4.55 -4.29
C TRP A 60 15.56 -4.34 -3.08
N PHE A 61 14.24 -4.41 -3.26
CA PHE A 61 13.26 -4.19 -2.22
C PHE A 61 13.09 -5.43 -1.32
N TRP A 62 13.07 -6.63 -1.91
CA TRP A 62 12.82 -7.86 -1.15
C TRP A 62 14.10 -8.61 -0.75
N MET A 63 15.20 -8.48 -1.50
CA MET A 63 16.47 -9.14 -1.21
C MET A 63 17.01 -8.88 0.21
N PRO A 64 16.88 -7.68 0.82
CA PRO A 64 17.33 -7.45 2.20
C PRO A 64 16.64 -8.33 3.25
N PHE A 65 15.49 -8.93 2.92
CA PHE A 65 14.74 -9.84 3.79
C PHE A 65 15.09 -11.32 3.55
N SER A 66 16.01 -11.61 2.63
CA SER A 66 16.58 -12.95 2.43
C SER A 66 17.43 -13.36 3.64
N PRO A 67 17.42 -14.63 4.09
CA PRO A 67 16.74 -15.80 3.51
C PRO A 67 15.32 -16.03 4.05
N VAL A 68 14.80 -15.15 4.91
CA VAL A 68 13.47 -15.30 5.54
C VAL A 68 12.36 -15.21 4.49
N VAL A 69 12.61 -14.46 3.42
CA VAL A 69 11.75 -14.30 2.28
C VAL A 69 12.48 -14.71 1.01
N THR A 70 11.78 -15.43 0.13
CA THR A 70 12.36 -16.05 -1.07
C THR A 70 12.08 -15.29 -2.37
N SER A 71 11.10 -14.39 -2.39
CA SER A 71 10.71 -13.59 -3.55
C SER A 71 9.89 -12.35 -3.15
N GLY A 72 9.64 -11.43 -4.10
CA GLY A 72 8.74 -10.29 -3.88
C GLY A 72 7.30 -10.72 -3.54
N LYS A 73 6.79 -11.76 -4.21
CA LYS A 73 5.48 -12.36 -3.92
C LYS A 73 5.42 -12.91 -2.49
N ASP A 74 6.48 -13.61 -2.09
CA ASP A 74 6.60 -14.16 -0.74
C ASP A 74 6.72 -13.05 0.33
N LEU A 75 7.38 -11.93 0.03
CA LEU A 75 7.40 -10.77 0.91
C LEU A 75 5.99 -10.23 1.17
N MET A 76 5.17 -10.15 0.12
CA MET A 76 3.81 -9.63 0.22
C MET A 76 2.87 -10.55 1.01
N ILE A 77 2.98 -11.85 0.77
CA ILE A 77 2.13 -12.86 1.40
C ILE A 77 2.62 -13.13 2.82
N ASN A 78 3.88 -13.49 2.98
CA ASN A 78 4.37 -14.00 4.26
C ASN A 78 5.03 -12.91 5.10
N SER A 79 5.70 -11.94 4.46
CA SER A 79 6.46 -10.86 5.14
C SER A 79 7.47 -11.38 6.15
N GLY A 80 7.88 -12.65 6.01
CA GLY A 80 8.74 -13.35 6.95
C GLY A 80 8.13 -13.66 8.33
N ILE A 81 6.84 -13.36 8.54
CA ILE A 81 6.14 -13.61 9.82
C ILE A 81 5.20 -14.81 9.69
N PHE A 82 4.55 -14.94 8.55
CA PHE A 82 3.64 -16.06 8.26
C PHE A 82 4.33 -17.10 7.38
N ALA A 83 3.78 -18.32 7.35
CA ALA A 83 4.26 -19.43 6.53
C ALA A 83 3.13 -20.00 5.66
N PHE A 84 2.42 -19.13 4.93
CA PHE A 84 1.38 -19.56 4.00
C PHE A 84 2.00 -20.11 2.72
N GLU A 85 1.45 -21.24 2.24
CA GLU A 85 1.73 -21.78 0.92
C GLU A 85 1.30 -20.76 -0.14
N SER A 86 2.24 -20.36 -1.00
CA SER A 86 2.05 -19.26 -1.97
C SER A 86 2.23 -19.71 -3.43
N ILE A 87 2.72 -20.94 -3.65
CA ILE A 87 3.07 -21.46 -4.97
C ILE A 87 1.92 -22.30 -5.52
N ASN A 88 1.41 -23.26 -4.76
CA ASN A 88 0.36 -24.17 -5.24
C ASN A 88 -1.00 -23.90 -4.59
N THR A 89 -1.61 -22.75 -4.93
CA THR A 89 -2.82 -22.24 -4.24
C THR A 89 -4.08 -22.32 -5.08
N ALA A 90 -4.03 -22.99 -6.24
CA ALA A 90 -5.11 -23.01 -7.24
C ALA A 90 -5.65 -21.61 -7.61
N GLY A 91 -4.81 -20.57 -7.52
CA GLY A 91 -5.17 -19.19 -7.83
C GLY A 91 -5.88 -18.42 -6.71
N LEU A 92 -6.16 -19.05 -5.55
CA LEU A 92 -6.84 -18.38 -4.43
C LEU A 92 -6.04 -17.17 -3.91
N ILE A 93 -4.73 -17.33 -3.74
CA ILE A 93 -3.86 -16.26 -3.25
C ILE A 93 -3.72 -15.14 -4.29
N ASP A 94 -3.77 -15.46 -5.59
CA ASP A 94 -3.76 -14.47 -6.67
C ASP A 94 -5.08 -13.68 -6.69
N ALA A 95 -6.22 -14.34 -6.49
CA ALA A 95 -7.52 -13.69 -6.41
C ALA A 95 -7.62 -12.78 -5.18
N LEU A 96 -7.25 -13.27 -3.99
CA LEU A 96 -7.19 -12.46 -2.79
C LEU A 96 -6.25 -11.27 -2.98
N ALA A 97 -5.13 -11.50 -3.68
CA ALA A 97 -4.18 -10.44 -3.92
C ALA A 97 -4.74 -9.30 -4.77
N ALA A 98 -5.38 -9.66 -5.88
CA ALA A 98 -6.05 -8.72 -6.76
C ALA A 98 -7.18 -7.96 -6.05
N ILE A 99 -7.99 -8.64 -5.23
CA ILE A 99 -9.09 -8.02 -4.46
C ILE A 99 -8.55 -6.94 -3.53
N GLN A 100 -7.48 -7.21 -2.80
CA GLN A 100 -6.92 -6.21 -1.88
C GLN A 100 -6.34 -5.00 -2.60
N ILE A 101 -5.59 -5.21 -3.69
CA ILE A 101 -5.04 -4.11 -4.48
C ILE A 101 -6.20 -3.25 -5.02
N ALA A 102 -7.30 -3.87 -5.46
CA ALA A 102 -8.51 -3.18 -5.88
C ALA A 102 -9.18 -2.39 -4.74
N LEU A 103 -8.99 -2.80 -3.48
CA LEU A 103 -9.49 -2.10 -2.30
C LEU A 103 -8.56 -0.98 -1.80
N TYR A 104 -7.33 -0.83 -2.33
CA TYR A 104 -6.43 0.24 -1.88
C TYR A 104 -7.01 1.66 -1.97
N PRO A 105 -7.71 2.05 -3.05
CA PRO A 105 -8.36 3.37 -3.13
C PRO A 105 -9.39 3.59 -2.02
N LEU A 106 -10.08 2.53 -1.58
CA LEU A 106 -11.08 2.60 -0.51
C LEU A 106 -10.44 2.95 0.83
N TRP A 107 -9.30 2.36 1.16
CA TRP A 107 -8.59 2.63 2.42
C TRP A 107 -8.05 4.05 2.49
N ILE A 108 -7.46 4.56 1.40
CA ILE A 108 -7.07 5.98 1.30
C ILE A 108 -8.29 6.88 1.44
N TYR A 109 -9.40 6.56 0.76
CA TYR A 109 -10.64 7.32 0.88
C TYR A 109 -11.13 7.41 2.33
N PHE A 110 -11.10 6.31 3.09
CA PHE A 110 -11.46 6.34 4.50
C PHE A 110 -10.54 7.22 5.35
N GLY A 111 -9.22 7.21 5.11
CA GLY A 111 -8.28 8.10 5.79
C GLY A 111 -8.58 9.58 5.54
N ILE A 112 -8.85 9.93 4.29
CA ILE A 112 -9.27 11.29 3.89
C ILE A 112 -10.61 11.66 4.54
N ARG A 113 -11.59 10.76 4.50
CA ARG A 113 -12.94 11.01 5.02
C ARG A 113 -12.93 11.18 6.53
N PHE A 114 -12.08 10.43 7.23
CA PHE A 114 -11.86 10.53 8.66
C PHE A 114 -11.22 11.85 9.04
N TYR A 115 -10.18 12.28 8.31
CA TYR A 115 -9.58 13.60 8.50
C TYR A 115 -10.64 14.71 8.38
N ASN A 116 -11.40 14.71 7.28
CA ASN A 116 -12.43 15.72 7.04
C ASN A 116 -13.56 15.69 8.07
N TRP A 117 -13.88 14.53 8.64
CA TRP A 117 -14.86 14.42 9.73
C TRP A 117 -14.35 15.07 11.03
N ARG A 118 -13.07 14.92 11.34
CA ARG A 118 -12.45 15.48 12.55
C ARG A 118 -12.32 17.01 12.52
N GLN A 119 -12.31 17.62 11.33
CA GLN A 119 -12.20 19.07 11.15
C GLN A 119 -13.56 19.79 11.07
N LYS A 120 -14.68 19.05 11.14
CA LYS A 120 -16.02 19.61 11.28
C LYS A 120 -16.36 19.80 12.75
#